data_AF-A0A060CKY8-F1
#
_entry.id   AF-A0A060CKY8-F1
#
_cell.length_a   1.000
_cell.length_b   1.000
_cell.length_c   1.000
_cell.angle_alpha   90.00
_cell.angle_beta   90.00
_cell.angle_gamma   90.00
#
_symmetry.space_group_name_H-M   'P 1'
#
loop_
_entity.id
_entity.type
_entity.pdbx_description
1 polymer ?
#
loop_
_entity_poly.entity_id
_entity_poly.type
_entity_poly.pdbx_seq_one_letter_code
_entity_poly.pdbx_strand_id
1 'polypeptide(L)'
;WQTDPSELPASIIRRLPVRLTYDNRYFRDTWEGLPKDGYTVWMERMIDDSRIHVTLNTDFFDETQPLNRRNLVGKVPVVYTGPVDRYFDYELGELKWRTVDFTEVRYDEGDHFGCPVMNFADSDVPTHGRSSSRTSIPNAGIPRTPRKPSCGRNTAASRQGT
;
A
#
# COMPACT_ATOMS: atom_id res chain seq x y z
N TRP A 1 2.10 -6.49 -12.81
CA TRP A 1 1.74 -5.78 -14.05
C TRP A 1 0.92 -6.65 -14.99
N GLN A 2 0.85 -7.98 -14.81
CA GLN A 2 0.09 -8.89 -15.69
C GLN A 2 0.45 -8.70 -17.17
N THR A 3 1.69 -8.28 -17.42
CA THR A 3 2.27 -7.98 -18.72
C THR A 3 3.69 -8.49 -18.66
N ASP A 4 4.17 -9.06 -19.76
CA ASP A 4 5.54 -9.52 -19.85
C ASP A 4 6.51 -8.35 -19.54
N PRO A 5 7.58 -8.57 -18.74
CA PRO A 5 8.55 -7.53 -18.45
C PRO A 5 9.14 -6.84 -19.69
N SER A 6 9.17 -7.51 -20.85
CA SER A 6 9.64 -6.95 -22.13
C SER A 6 8.68 -5.93 -22.75
N GLU A 7 7.39 -5.98 -22.42
CA GLU A 7 6.37 -5.04 -22.89
C GLU A 7 6.21 -3.83 -21.93
N LEU A 8 6.91 -3.87 -20.80
CA LEU A 8 6.92 -2.77 -19.84
C LEU A 8 7.90 -1.67 -20.27
N PRO A 9 7.52 -0.39 -20.15
CA PRO A 9 8.42 0.70 -20.49
C PRO A 9 9.68 0.68 -19.61
N ALA A 10 10.84 0.88 -20.24
CA ALA A 10 12.15 0.83 -19.58
C ALA A 10 12.31 1.80 -18.39
N SER A 11 11.46 2.83 -18.29
CA SER A 11 11.38 3.75 -17.16
C SER A 11 11.04 3.07 -15.83
N ILE A 12 10.38 1.90 -15.87
CA ILE A 12 10.07 1.09 -14.69
C ILE A 12 11.35 0.47 -14.10
N ILE A 13 12.26 -0.01 -14.96
CA ILE A 13 13.49 -0.72 -14.55
C ILE A 13 14.57 0.25 -14.06
N ARG A 14 14.59 1.49 -14.57
CA ARG A 14 15.60 2.52 -14.21
C ARG A 14 15.59 2.91 -12.72
N ARG A 15 14.61 2.43 -11.95
CA ARG A 15 14.43 2.69 -10.51
C ARG A 15 14.93 1.56 -9.61
N LEU A 16 15.61 0.54 -10.12
CA LEU A 16 16.11 -0.57 -9.29
C LEU A 16 17.59 -0.33 -8.89
N PRO A 17 17.88 0.34 -7.77
CA PRO A 17 19.24 0.54 -7.31
C PRO A 17 19.80 -0.78 -6.76
N VAL A 18 20.85 -1.31 -7.39
CA VAL A 18 21.70 -2.31 -6.75
C VAL A 18 22.57 -1.57 -5.72
N ARG A 19 22.38 -1.87 -4.45
CA ARG A 19 23.19 -1.29 -3.37
C ARG A 19 24.41 -2.19 -3.15
N LEU A 20 25.60 -1.59 -3.21
CA LEU A 20 26.87 -2.25 -2.87
C LEU A 20 27.26 -2.00 -1.40
N THR A 21 26.27 -1.79 -0.54
CA THR A 21 26.43 -1.55 0.89
C THR A 21 25.67 -2.62 1.69
N TYR A 22 26.00 -2.77 2.97
CA TYR A 22 25.26 -3.65 3.89
C TYR A 22 23.96 -3.03 4.43
N ASP A 23 23.56 -1.85 3.91
CA ASP A 23 22.35 -1.15 4.34
C ASP A 23 21.11 -1.79 3.71
N ASN A 24 20.44 -2.62 4.51
CA ASN A 24 19.22 -3.33 4.12
C ASN A 24 17.93 -2.53 4.40
N ARG A 25 18.02 -1.24 4.75
CA ARG A 25 16.81 -0.41 4.91
C ARG A 25 16.12 -0.22 3.56
N TYR A 26 14.81 -0.49 3.53
CA TYR A 26 14.00 -0.41 2.32
C TYR A 26 13.93 1.04 1.80
N PHE A 27 13.64 1.98 2.70
CA PHE A 27 13.59 3.41 2.42
C PHE A 27 14.96 4.08 2.68
N ARG A 28 15.15 5.28 2.13
CA ARG A 28 16.34 6.13 2.35
C ARG A 28 15.95 7.48 2.94
N ASP A 29 14.73 7.58 3.45
CA ASP A 29 14.19 8.84 3.92
C ASP A 29 14.82 9.19 5.27
N THR A 30 14.88 10.49 5.58
CA THR A 30 15.45 10.95 6.86
C THR A 30 14.54 10.62 8.03
N TRP A 31 13.22 10.63 7.80
CA TRP A 31 12.20 10.42 8.81
C TRP A 31 11.34 9.22 8.44
N GLU A 32 11.41 8.18 9.25
CA GLU A 32 10.64 6.95 9.07
C GLU A 32 9.98 6.57 10.40
N GLY A 33 8.70 6.21 10.36
CA GLY A 33 7.97 5.83 11.55
C GLY A 33 6.54 5.40 11.22
N LEU A 34 5.95 4.65 12.14
CA LEU A 34 4.52 4.35 12.13
C LEU A 34 3.84 5.15 13.24
N PRO A 35 2.62 5.65 13.03
CA PRO A 35 1.86 6.29 14.09
C PRO A 35 1.71 5.36 15.29
N LYS A 36 2.11 5.83 16.48
CA LYS A 36 2.12 5.03 17.72
C LYS A 36 0.75 4.43 18.04
N ASP A 37 -0.30 5.22 17.82
CA ASP A 37 -1.68 4.86 18.14
C ASP A 37 -2.44 4.33 16.90
N GLY A 38 -1.74 4.09 15.78
CA GLY A 38 -2.33 3.67 14.51
C GLY A 38 -2.77 4.83 13.60
N TYR A 39 -3.04 4.51 12.33
CA TYR A 39 -3.40 5.51 11.31
C TYR A 39 -4.77 6.14 11.54
N THR A 40 -5.74 5.39 12.06
CA THR A 40 -7.09 5.90 12.33
C THR A 40 -7.06 7.06 13.32
N VAL A 41 -6.41 6.87 14.48
CA VAL A 41 -6.28 7.91 15.52
C VAL A 41 -5.54 9.14 14.99
N TRP A 42 -4.53 8.94 14.15
CA TRP A 42 -3.83 10.06 13.52
C TRP A 42 -4.75 10.86 12.60
N MET A 43 -5.54 10.19 11.75
CA MET A 43 -6.50 10.86 10.86
C MET A 43 -7.60 11.57 11.64
N GLU A 44 -8.14 10.94 12.70
CA GLU A 44 -9.13 11.56 13.60
C GLU A 44 -8.61 12.87 14.20
N ARG A 45 -7.37 12.88 14.70
CA ARG A 45 -6.73 14.10 15.21
C ARG A 45 -6.52 15.18 14.15
N MET A 46 -6.36 14.81 12.87
CA MET A 46 -6.21 15.78 11.78
C MET A 46 -7.53 16.49 11.45
N ILE A 47 -8.67 15.85 11.69
CA ILE A 47 -10.00 16.37 11.36
C ILE A 47 -10.76 16.91 12.58
N ASP A 48 -10.15 16.86 13.77
CA ASP A 48 -10.73 17.32 15.03
C ASP A 48 -10.68 18.86 15.16
N ASP A 49 -11.46 19.54 14.32
CA ASP A 49 -11.70 20.99 14.38
C ASP A 49 -13.19 21.25 14.21
N SER A 50 -13.74 22.13 15.03
CA SER A 50 -15.17 22.51 14.99
C SER A 50 -15.70 23.00 13.63
N ARG A 51 -14.81 23.43 12.74
CA ARG A 51 -15.15 23.90 11.38
C ARG A 51 -15.23 22.76 10.35
N ILE A 52 -14.78 21.56 10.71
CA ILE A 52 -14.71 20.41 9.82
C ILE A 52 -15.90 19.50 10.13
N HIS A 53 -16.74 19.26 9.13
CA HIS A 53 -17.83 18.29 9.20
C HIS A 53 -17.50 17.12 8.27
N VAL A 54 -17.54 15.90 8.80
CA VAL A 54 -17.23 14.67 8.06
C VAL A 54 -18.46 13.79 7.97
N THR A 55 -18.81 13.42 6.74
CA THR A 55 -19.90 12.49 6.45
C THR A 55 -19.32 11.26 5.77
N LEU A 56 -19.52 10.09 6.36
CA LEU A 56 -19.08 8.80 5.81
C LEU A 56 -20.20 8.12 5.03
N ASN A 57 -19.87 7.08 4.25
CA ASN A 57 -20.84 6.30 3.48
C ASN A 57 -21.73 7.16 2.55
N THR A 58 -21.18 8.25 2.02
CA THR A 58 -21.92 9.21 1.20
C THR A 58 -21.20 9.39 -0.13
N ASP A 59 -21.91 9.15 -1.23
CA ASP A 59 -21.39 9.41 -2.57
C ASP A 59 -21.59 10.89 -2.92
N PHE A 60 -20.56 11.51 -3.49
CA PHE A 60 -20.59 12.88 -3.97
C PHE A 60 -21.54 13.09 -5.17
N PHE A 61 -21.80 12.03 -5.94
CA PHE A 61 -22.73 12.07 -7.08
C PHE A 61 -24.17 11.71 -6.72
N ASP A 62 -24.44 11.26 -5.48
CA ASP A 62 -25.80 10.98 -5.02
C ASP A 62 -26.60 12.27 -4.85
N GLU A 63 -27.65 12.46 -5.64
CA GLU A 63 -28.47 13.67 -5.62
C GLU A 63 -29.43 13.73 -4.40
N THR A 64 -29.61 12.64 -3.66
CA THR A 64 -30.54 12.59 -2.50
C THR A 64 -30.02 13.37 -1.29
N GLN A 65 -28.71 13.61 -1.22
CA GLN A 65 -28.03 14.31 -0.13
C GLN A 65 -27.61 15.74 -0.55
N PRO A 66 -27.53 16.70 0.38
CA PRO A 66 -27.39 18.12 0.04
C PRO A 66 -26.02 18.52 -0.51
N LEU A 67 -24.95 17.81 -0.13
CA LEU A 67 -23.55 18.02 -0.50
C LEU A 67 -23.15 17.26 -1.77
N ASN A 68 -23.98 17.35 -2.82
CA ASN A 68 -23.73 16.66 -4.09
C ASN A 68 -23.12 17.57 -5.16
N ARG A 69 -22.57 16.97 -6.21
CA ARG A 69 -21.94 17.69 -7.34
C ARG A 69 -22.84 18.80 -7.91
N ARG A 70 -24.12 18.51 -8.16
CA ARG A 70 -25.06 19.44 -8.78
C ARG A 70 -25.35 20.65 -7.90
N ASN A 71 -25.39 20.45 -6.59
CA ASN A 71 -25.69 21.49 -5.62
C ASN A 71 -24.49 22.38 -5.29
N LEU A 72 -23.27 21.84 -5.31
CA LEU A 72 -22.06 22.53 -4.87
C LEU A 72 -21.23 23.15 -5.99
N VAL A 73 -21.10 22.48 -7.14
CA VAL A 73 -20.24 22.94 -8.23
C VAL A 73 -20.73 24.29 -8.76
N GLY A 74 -19.82 25.27 -8.81
CA GLY A 74 -20.10 26.65 -9.23
C GLY A 74 -20.62 27.56 -8.11
N LYS A 75 -20.90 27.03 -6.91
CA LYS A 75 -21.32 27.81 -5.74
C LYS A 75 -20.24 27.90 -4.68
N VAL A 76 -19.49 26.83 -4.47
CA VAL A 76 -18.36 26.76 -3.54
C VAL A 76 -17.16 26.08 -4.19
N PRO A 77 -15.92 26.42 -3.79
CA PRO A 77 -14.75 25.67 -4.22
C PRO A 77 -14.84 24.21 -3.75
N VAL A 78 -14.62 23.26 -4.66
CA VAL A 78 -14.64 21.83 -4.38
C VAL A 78 -13.26 21.24 -4.65
N VAL A 79 -12.70 20.54 -3.66
CA VAL A 79 -11.51 19.71 -3.81
C VAL A 79 -11.98 18.27 -3.97
N TYR A 80 -11.87 17.72 -5.17
CA TYR A 80 -12.28 16.36 -5.48
C TYR A 80 -11.06 15.43 -5.60
N THR A 81 -11.03 14.37 -4.80
CA THR A 81 -9.93 13.39 -4.75
C THR A 81 -10.34 12.00 -5.24
N GLY A 82 -11.52 11.87 -5.84
CA GLY A 82 -12.01 10.61 -6.42
C GLY A 82 -11.50 10.35 -7.84
N PRO A 83 -11.99 9.30 -8.51
CA PRO A 83 -11.61 8.98 -9.89
C PRO A 83 -12.00 10.11 -10.86
N VAL A 84 -11.03 10.60 -11.63
CA VAL A 84 -11.20 11.74 -12.56
C VAL A 84 -12.03 11.37 -13.78
N ASP A 85 -11.90 10.14 -14.26
CA ASP A 85 -12.72 9.56 -15.32
C ASP A 85 -14.20 9.58 -14.95
N ARG A 86 -14.55 9.13 -13.72
CA ARG A 86 -15.92 9.21 -13.21
C ARG A 86 -16.43 10.64 -13.09
N TYR A 87 -15.57 11.59 -12.74
CA TYR A 87 -15.96 13.00 -12.60
C TYR A 87 -16.46 13.60 -13.91
N PHE A 88 -15.85 13.24 -15.03
CA PHE A 88 -16.28 13.64 -16.38
C PHE A 88 -17.15 12.57 -17.05
N ASP A 89 -17.88 11.77 -16.26
CA ASP A 89 -18.82 10.75 -16.73
C ASP A 89 -18.26 9.81 -17.82
N TYR A 90 -16.97 9.51 -17.72
CA TYR A 90 -16.24 8.67 -18.67
C TYR A 90 -16.29 9.16 -20.13
N GLU A 91 -16.46 10.47 -20.37
CA GLU A 91 -16.55 11.08 -21.71
C GLU A 91 -15.37 10.73 -22.63
N LEU A 92 -14.18 10.50 -22.06
CA LEU A 92 -12.95 10.13 -22.78
C LEU A 92 -12.57 8.64 -22.58
N GLY A 93 -13.49 7.83 -22.08
CA GLY A 93 -13.28 6.43 -21.71
C GLY A 93 -12.82 6.23 -20.26
N GLU A 94 -12.64 4.97 -19.89
CA GLU A 94 -12.25 4.55 -18.54
C GLU A 94 -10.72 4.54 -18.37
N LEU A 95 -10.24 5.10 -17.26
CA LEU A 95 -8.83 5.01 -16.92
C LEU A 95 -8.52 3.60 -16.40
N LYS A 96 -7.40 3.04 -16.86
CA LYS A 96 -6.96 1.73 -16.41
C LYS A 96 -6.30 1.84 -15.04
N TRP A 97 -6.95 1.27 -14.03
CA TRP A 97 -6.44 1.16 -12.66
C TRP A 97 -5.89 -0.23 -12.38
N ARG A 98 -5.03 -0.33 -11.38
CA ARG A 98 -4.58 -1.62 -10.84
C ARG A 98 -5.26 -1.85 -9.50
N THR A 99 -5.85 -3.01 -9.34
CA THR A 99 -6.45 -3.47 -8.08
C THR A 99 -5.52 -4.47 -7.40
N VAL A 100 -5.74 -4.65 -6.10
CA VAL A 100 -5.05 -5.66 -5.30
C VAL A 100 -6.11 -6.36 -4.46
N ASP A 101 -6.11 -7.68 -4.51
CA ASP A 101 -6.97 -8.51 -3.66
C ASP A 101 -6.23 -8.86 -2.37
N PHE A 102 -6.94 -8.78 -1.26
CA PHE A 102 -6.41 -9.10 0.07
C PHE A 102 -7.12 -10.34 0.61
N THR A 103 -6.33 -11.35 0.97
CA THR A 103 -6.81 -12.54 1.70
C THR A 103 -6.22 -12.53 3.10
N GLU A 104 -7.05 -12.37 4.11
CA GLU A 104 -6.62 -12.48 5.50
C GLU A 104 -6.61 -13.95 5.95
N VAL A 105 -5.49 -14.39 6.52
CA VAL A 105 -5.36 -15.70 7.16
C VAL A 105 -4.81 -15.50 8.56
N ARG A 106 -5.39 -16.20 9.54
CA ARG A 106 -4.93 -16.18 10.93
C ARG A 106 -4.27 -17.51 11.26
N TYR A 107 -3.04 -17.45 11.74
CA TYR A 107 -2.29 -18.61 12.19
C TYR A 107 -2.28 -18.64 13.72
N ASP A 108 -2.36 -19.84 14.30
CA ASP A 108 -2.25 -20.05 15.75
C ASP A 108 -0.77 -20.14 16.17
N GLU A 109 -0.01 -19.11 15.81
CA GLU A 109 1.40 -18.96 16.18
C GLU A 109 1.77 -17.47 16.26
N GLY A 110 2.76 -17.14 17.09
CA GLY A 110 3.11 -15.74 17.37
C GLY A 110 3.87 -15.03 16.25
N ASP A 111 4.54 -15.78 15.38
CA ASP A 111 5.36 -15.23 14.30
C ASP A 111 5.50 -16.22 13.13
N HIS A 112 4.80 -15.93 12.04
CA HIS A 112 4.76 -16.80 10.86
C HIS A 112 5.96 -16.57 9.91
N PHE A 113 6.42 -15.32 9.74
CA PHE A 113 7.42 -14.96 8.72
C PHE A 113 8.73 -14.39 9.27
N GLY A 114 8.80 -13.97 10.53
CA GLY A 114 9.97 -13.28 11.10
C GLY A 114 10.20 -11.88 10.55
N CYS A 115 9.31 -11.39 9.68
CA CYS A 115 9.36 -10.05 9.13
C CYS A 115 7.95 -9.52 8.80
N PRO A 116 7.76 -8.18 8.78
CA PRO A 116 6.45 -7.59 8.49
C PRO A 116 5.98 -7.88 7.08
N VAL A 117 6.91 -8.07 6.15
CA VAL A 117 6.65 -8.18 4.71
C VAL A 117 7.62 -9.19 4.12
N MET A 118 7.08 -10.23 3.49
CA MET A 118 7.83 -11.16 2.66
C MET A 118 7.37 -11.03 1.20
N ASN A 119 8.32 -10.83 0.29
CA ASN A 119 8.05 -10.79 -1.14
C ASN A 119 8.34 -12.18 -1.72
N PHE A 120 7.37 -12.74 -2.45
CA PHE A 120 7.56 -13.95 -3.25
C PHE A 120 7.71 -13.53 -4.71
N ALA A 121 8.90 -13.78 -5.27
CA ALA A 121 9.24 -13.42 -6.65
C ALA A 121 9.05 -14.58 -7.64
N ASP A 122 8.85 -15.79 -7.12
CA ASP A 122 8.69 -17.00 -7.92
C ASP A 122 7.31 -17.02 -8.59
N SER A 123 7.28 -17.45 -9.86
CA SER A 123 6.05 -17.57 -10.66
C SER A 123 5.06 -18.59 -10.12
N ASP A 124 5.56 -19.52 -9.30
CA ASP A 124 4.84 -20.73 -8.89
C ASP A 124 3.95 -20.46 -7.66
N VAL A 125 4.05 -19.24 -7.09
CA VAL A 125 3.22 -18.77 -6.00
C VAL A 125 1.98 -18.06 -6.59
N PRO A 126 0.76 -18.59 -6.39
CA PRO A 126 -0.46 -18.05 -7.02
C PRO A 126 -0.79 -16.62 -6.60
N THR A 127 -0.48 -16.27 -5.35
CA THR A 127 -0.50 -14.89 -4.91
C THR A 127 0.71 -14.21 -5.53
N HIS A 128 0.51 -13.19 -6.36
CA HIS A 128 1.57 -12.35 -6.97
C HIS A 128 2.31 -11.49 -5.91
N GLY A 129 2.53 -12.04 -4.72
CA GLY A 129 1.74 -11.63 -3.58
C GLY A 129 2.61 -11.56 -2.36
N ARG A 130 3.06 -10.34 -2.11
CA ARG A 130 3.58 -9.89 -0.83
C ARG A 130 2.70 -10.43 0.30
N SER A 131 3.27 -11.23 1.21
CA SER A 131 2.60 -11.53 2.46
C SER A 131 3.00 -10.47 3.48
N SER A 132 2.02 -9.85 4.13
CA SER A 132 2.28 -8.98 5.27
C SER A 132 1.88 -9.70 6.55
N SER A 133 2.82 -9.96 7.45
CA SER A 133 2.48 -10.41 8.80
C SER A 133 2.21 -9.20 9.68
N ARG A 134 1.16 -9.29 10.48
CA ARG A 134 0.91 -8.36 11.57
C ARG A 134 0.88 -9.18 12.85
N THR A 135 2.02 -9.26 13.53
CA THR A 135 2.03 -9.72 14.92
C THR A 135 1.40 -8.63 15.77
N SER A 136 0.33 -8.95 16.50
CA SER A 136 -0.21 -8.09 17.54
C SER A 136 0.91 -7.82 18.53
N ILE A 137 1.38 -6.58 18.67
CA ILE A 137 2.46 -6.25 19.61
C ILE A 137 1.90 -6.46 21.03
N PRO A 138 2.30 -7.50 21.78
CA PRO A 138 2.01 -7.57 23.20
C PRO A 138 3.06 -6.72 23.91
N ASN A 139 2.71 -6.20 25.09
CA ASN A 139 3.58 -5.41 25.94
C ASN A 139 5.03 -5.93 26.01
N ALA A 140 5.97 -4.99 25.97
CA ALA A 140 7.41 -5.17 25.86
C ALA A 140 8.00 -6.36 26.66
N GLY A 141 8.75 -7.22 25.95
CA GLY A 141 9.60 -8.26 26.53
C GLY A 141 10.16 -9.17 25.45
N ILE A 142 11.17 -8.72 24.70
CA ILE A 142 11.79 -9.50 23.61
C ILE A 142 12.90 -10.40 24.20
N PRO A 143 12.77 -11.74 24.22
CA PRO A 143 13.90 -12.61 24.47
C PRO A 143 14.72 -12.77 23.18
N ARG A 144 16.04 -12.69 23.28
CA ARG A 144 16.96 -12.89 22.16
C ARG A 144 17.05 -14.38 21.82
N THR A 145 16.53 -14.80 20.67
CA THR A 145 16.76 -16.13 20.06
C THR A 145 17.59 -16.04 18.78
N PRO A 146 18.29 -17.12 18.39
CA PRO A 146 19.42 -17.06 17.47
C PRO A 146 19.00 -16.93 16.00
N ARG A 147 19.89 -16.32 15.21
CA ARG A 147 19.75 -15.89 13.81
C ARG A 147 19.06 -16.93 12.90
N LYS A 148 17.88 -16.57 12.38
CA LYS A 148 17.26 -17.16 11.18
C LYS A 148 17.61 -16.33 9.91
N PRO A 149 17.47 -16.91 8.69
CA PRO A 149 18.00 -16.33 7.45
C PRO A 149 17.40 -14.96 7.15
N SER A 150 18.21 -14.09 6.55
CA SER A 150 17.96 -12.65 6.41
C SER A 150 16.71 -12.31 5.61
N CYS A 151 15.79 -11.61 6.27
CA CYS A 151 14.82 -10.71 5.65
C CYS A 151 15.55 -9.76 4.69
N GLY A 152 15.15 -9.74 3.41
CA GLY A 152 15.68 -8.81 2.40
C GLY A 152 16.76 -9.33 1.46
N ARG A 153 16.90 -10.64 1.23
CA ARG A 153 17.68 -11.15 0.07
C ARG A 153 16.76 -11.42 -1.11
N ASN A 154 16.72 -10.50 -2.07
CA ASN A 154 16.43 -10.85 -3.45
C ASN A 154 17.66 -11.60 -3.99
N THR A 155 17.72 -12.93 -3.80
CA THR A 155 18.68 -13.76 -4.53
C THR A 155 18.11 -14.04 -5.91
N ALA A 156 18.44 -13.17 -6.88
CA ALA A 156 18.45 -13.56 -8.28
C ALA A 156 19.60 -14.55 -8.48
N ALA A 157 19.32 -15.86 -8.40
CA ALA A 157 20.29 -16.89 -8.73
C ALA A 157 20.25 -17.13 -10.25
N SER A 158 21.11 -16.44 -10.99
CA SER A 158 21.42 -16.83 -12.37
C SER A 158 22.22 -18.14 -12.33
N ARG A 159 21.58 -19.27 -12.66
CA ARG A 159 22.30 -20.49 -13.05
C ARG A 159 22.83 -20.29 -14.47
N GLN A 160 24.10 -19.93 -14.61
CA GLN A 160 24.86 -20.24 -15.82
C GLN A 160 25.19 -21.74 -15.78
N GLY A 161 24.72 -22.48 -16.78
CA GLY A 161 25.09 -23.86 -17.03
C GLY A 161 25.87 -23.92 -18.35
N THR A 162 27.11 -24.40 -18.24
CA THR A 162 28.03 -24.85 -19.29
C THR A 162 27.43 -25.89 -20.22
#